data_AF-A0A9P6QYW2-F1
#
_entry.id   AF-A0A9P6QYW2-F1
#
_cell.length_a   1.000
_cell.length_b   1.000
_cell.length_c   1.000
_cell.angle_alpha   90.00
_cell.angle_beta   90.00
_cell.angle_gamma   90.00
#
_symmetry.space_group_name_H-M   'P 1'
#
loop_
_entity.id
_entity.type
_entity.pdbx_description
1 polymer ?
#
loop_
_entity_poly.entity_id
_entity_poly.type
_entity_poly.pdbx_seq_one_letter_code
_entity_poly.pdbx_strand_id
1 'polypeptide(L)'
;MLRSISRTPFSMAVSAQKQTAVRTLMASAVSNDRARSKAFGAVRSSGNSRDMMDITNLEDFQFDDSSTIGYDRMEAQREVRKYLRIAKYELPKLKAFVKPFQAPTNTQILRFRTTTYLGEMNHPAGPKVVMTVDTKSLPLTNAELHKFLLLVGSRYNPVNNEIKMSCEKFQDRSQNFKWLSDTLDKLINEAKKEPESVSDVPLDLRHAAKIIKPKVRFPKEWNRPVAANKTA
;
A
#
# COMPACT_ATOMS: atom_id res chain seq x y z
N MET A 1 37.41 31.88 -12.09
CA MET A 1 36.13 32.59 -12.31
C MET A 1 34.99 31.62 -12.04
N LEU A 2 34.36 31.80 -10.87
CA LEU A 2 33.34 30.93 -10.29
C LEU A 2 32.00 31.11 -11.02
N ARG A 3 31.41 30.02 -11.53
CA ARG A 3 30.05 30.02 -12.08
C ARG A 3 29.06 29.80 -10.95
N SER A 4 28.20 30.79 -10.74
CA SER A 4 27.12 30.81 -9.76
C SER A 4 26.05 29.78 -10.10
N ILE A 5 25.79 28.88 -9.16
CA ILE A 5 24.67 27.94 -9.22
C ILE A 5 23.50 28.60 -8.49
N SER A 6 22.52 29.11 -9.24
CA SER A 6 21.28 29.64 -8.69
C SER A 6 20.41 28.47 -8.18
N ARG A 7 20.22 28.43 -6.85
CA ARG A 7 19.26 27.53 -6.20
C ARG A 7 17.86 28.14 -6.30
N THR A 8 16.95 27.50 -7.01
CA THR A 8 15.51 27.79 -6.92
C THR A 8 14.93 27.10 -5.68
N PRO A 9 14.03 27.74 -4.91
CA PRO A 9 13.40 27.10 -3.76
C PRO A 9 12.24 26.21 -4.22
N PHE A 10 12.30 24.95 -3.81
CA PHE A 10 11.23 23.96 -3.97
C PHE A 10 10.08 24.31 -3.00
N SER A 11 8.96 24.79 -3.53
CA SER A 11 7.76 25.10 -2.76
C SER A 11 6.91 23.83 -2.57
N MET A 12 6.80 23.35 -1.32
CA MET A 12 5.87 22.27 -0.96
C MET A 12 4.48 22.86 -0.70
N ALA A 13 3.54 22.57 -1.60
CA ALA A 13 2.12 22.72 -1.34
C ALA A 13 1.61 21.50 -0.55
N VAL A 14 1.39 21.66 0.75
CA VAL A 14 0.70 20.67 1.58
C VAL A 14 -0.81 20.90 1.43
N SER A 15 -1.49 20.01 0.71
CA SER A 15 -2.95 19.98 0.64
C SER A 15 -3.51 19.43 1.96
N ALA A 16 -4.26 20.25 2.69
CA ALA A 16 -5.00 19.82 3.87
C ALA A 16 -6.21 18.96 3.45
N GLN A 17 -6.15 17.64 3.71
CA GLN A 17 -7.31 16.76 3.63
C GLN A 17 -8.09 16.82 4.95
N LYS A 18 -9.36 17.23 4.86
CA LYS A 18 -10.32 17.23 5.96
C LYS A 18 -10.54 15.80 6.45
N GLN A 19 -10.30 15.55 7.73
CA GLN A 19 -10.67 14.29 8.38
C GLN A 19 -12.16 14.32 8.72
N THR A 20 -12.92 13.42 8.11
CA THR A 20 -14.29 13.08 8.50
C THR A 20 -14.22 12.10 9.68
N ALA A 21 -14.73 12.52 10.83
CA ALA A 21 -14.87 11.67 12.00
C ALA A 21 -16.02 10.68 11.79
N VAL A 22 -15.73 9.38 11.82
CA VAL A 22 -16.74 8.33 12.00
C VAL A 22 -16.75 7.96 13.48
N ARG A 23 -17.82 8.38 14.18
CA ARG A 23 -18.13 7.95 15.54
C ARG A 23 -18.68 6.52 15.50
N THR A 24 -17.91 5.56 15.99
CA THR A 24 -18.40 4.23 16.35
C THR A 24 -18.86 4.27 17.82
N LEU A 25 -20.17 4.18 18.03
CA LEU A 25 -20.76 3.94 19.35
C LEU A 25 -20.73 2.43 19.62
N MET A 26 -19.95 2.00 20.62
CA MET A 26 -20.11 0.69 21.24
C MET A 26 -21.20 0.82 22.30
N ALA A 27 -22.39 0.32 22.00
CA ALA A 27 -23.44 0.10 22.99
C ALA A 27 -23.20 -1.26 23.64
N SER A 28 -22.84 -1.28 24.92
CA SER A 28 -23.00 -2.47 25.76
C SER A 28 -24.35 -2.38 26.46
N ALA A 29 -25.17 -3.41 26.23
CA ALA A 29 -26.48 -3.58 26.82
C ALA A 29 -26.36 -3.82 28.33
N VAL A 30 -26.99 -2.96 29.14
CA VAL A 30 -27.21 -3.23 30.56
C VAL A 30 -28.52 -4.00 30.68
N SER A 31 -28.42 -5.27 31.05
CA SER A 31 -29.56 -6.09 31.46
C SER A 31 -30.13 -5.56 32.77
N ASN A 32 -31.43 -5.23 32.77
CA ASN A 32 -32.18 -4.83 33.95
C ASN A 32 -32.67 -6.09 34.69
N ASP A 33 -31.93 -6.54 35.69
CA ASP A 33 -32.45 -7.49 36.68
C ASP A 33 -32.86 -6.73 37.95
N ARG A 34 -34.13 -6.32 37.95
CA ARG A 34 -34.86 -6.00 39.18
C ARG A 34 -35.36 -7.31 39.79
N ALA A 35 -34.74 -7.74 40.87
CA ALA A 35 -35.42 -8.22 42.08
C ALA A 35 -34.43 -8.91 43.01
N ARG A 36 -34.21 -8.32 44.19
CA ARG A 36 -34.28 -9.01 45.50
C ARG A 36 -33.96 -8.02 46.62
N SER A 37 -35.03 -7.42 47.13
CA SER A 37 -35.06 -6.96 48.51
C SER A 37 -35.05 -8.18 49.44
N LYS A 38 -34.09 -8.24 50.36
CA LYS A 38 -34.31 -8.48 51.80
C LYS A 38 -32.98 -8.58 52.55
N ALA A 39 -32.87 -7.69 53.54
CA ALA A 39 -32.20 -7.86 54.83
C ALA A 39 -30.79 -8.47 54.81
N PHE A 40 -29.80 -7.60 54.67
CA PHE A 40 -28.54 -7.78 55.39
C PHE A 40 -28.45 -6.68 56.45
N GLY A 41 -28.16 -7.12 57.68
CA GLY A 41 -28.17 -6.30 58.88
C GLY A 41 -27.32 -5.06 58.74
N ALA A 42 -27.76 -4.03 59.46
CA ALA A 42 -27.02 -2.80 59.68
C ALA A 42 -25.68 -3.11 60.38
N VAL A 43 -24.63 -3.34 59.60
CA VAL A 43 -23.30 -2.92 59.99
C VAL A 43 -23.25 -1.43 59.66
N ARG A 44 -23.53 -0.61 60.67
CA ARG A 44 -23.13 0.79 60.66
C ARG A 44 -21.61 0.79 60.59
N SER A 45 -21.06 0.95 59.39
CA SER A 45 -19.69 1.42 59.25
C SER A 45 -19.67 2.84 59.81
N SER A 46 -19.43 2.96 61.11
CA SER A 46 -19.01 4.21 61.75
C SER A 46 -17.54 4.46 61.39
N GLY A 47 -17.27 4.54 60.10
CA GLY A 47 -16.02 5.02 59.53
C GLY A 47 -16.38 6.25 58.73
N ASN A 48 -15.74 7.37 59.04
CA ASN A 48 -15.94 8.67 58.41
C ASN A 48 -15.44 8.61 56.94
N SER A 49 -16.06 7.80 56.08
CA SER A 49 -15.79 7.77 54.66
C SER A 49 -16.52 8.95 54.04
N ARG A 50 -15.86 10.10 54.02
CA ARG A 50 -16.28 11.24 53.20
C ARG A 50 -16.59 10.69 51.80
N ASP A 51 -17.83 10.83 51.35
CA ASP A 51 -18.18 10.49 49.98
C ASP A 51 -17.39 11.46 49.09
N MET A 52 -16.31 10.95 48.47
CA MET A 52 -15.37 11.73 47.66
C MET A 52 -16.02 12.36 46.41
N MET A 53 -17.30 12.06 46.17
CA MET A 53 -18.11 12.53 45.05
C MET A 53 -19.26 13.46 45.51
N ASP A 54 -19.32 13.81 46.80
CA ASP A 54 -20.29 14.77 47.33
C ASP A 54 -19.92 16.19 46.88
N ILE A 55 -20.78 16.77 46.03
CA ILE A 55 -20.58 18.07 45.38
C ILE A 55 -20.42 19.19 46.42
N THR A 56 -21.02 19.03 47.59
CA THR A 56 -20.97 20.03 48.67
C THR A 56 -19.63 20.06 49.40
N ASN A 57 -18.80 19.03 49.23
CA ASN A 57 -17.50 18.85 49.88
C ASN A 57 -16.34 18.80 48.86
N LEU A 58 -16.50 19.38 47.67
CA LEU A 58 -15.41 19.52 46.69
C LEU A 58 -14.46 20.67 47.06
N GLU A 59 -13.17 20.48 46.79
CA GLU A 59 -12.18 21.54 46.93
C GLU A 59 -12.34 22.61 45.84
N ASP A 60 -12.09 23.87 46.20
CA ASP A 60 -12.09 24.97 45.24
C ASP A 60 -10.95 24.82 44.23
N PHE A 61 -11.24 25.04 42.95
CA PHE A 61 -10.26 24.95 41.88
C PHE A 61 -9.17 26.02 41.99
N GLN A 62 -7.91 25.58 42.12
CA GLN A 62 -6.74 26.44 42.36
C GLN A 62 -6.05 26.95 41.08
N PHE A 63 -6.63 26.75 39.89
CA PHE A 63 -6.00 27.07 38.60
C PHE A 63 -4.66 26.35 38.34
N ASP A 64 -4.50 25.17 38.95
CA ASP A 64 -3.32 24.30 38.86
C ASP A 64 -3.43 23.21 37.80
N ASP A 65 -4.63 23.03 37.23
CA ASP A 65 -4.91 22.04 36.19
C ASP A 65 -5.52 22.64 34.90
N SER A 66 -5.41 21.93 33.78
CA SER A 66 -6.03 22.29 32.52
C SER A 66 -7.27 21.46 32.22
N SER A 67 -8.15 21.99 31.37
CA SER A 67 -9.26 21.21 30.83
C SER A 67 -8.77 20.01 30.00
N THR A 68 -9.62 19.02 29.76
CA THR A 68 -9.33 17.87 28.89
C THR A 68 -8.76 18.28 27.53
N ILE A 69 -9.30 19.34 26.91
CA ILE A 69 -8.81 19.87 25.62
C ILE A 69 -7.38 20.42 25.75
N GLY A 70 -7.05 21.00 26.90
CA GLY A 70 -5.70 21.45 27.22
C GLY A 70 -4.72 20.28 27.33
N TYR A 71 -5.14 19.21 28.00
CA TYR A 71 -4.38 17.96 28.08
C TYR A 71 -4.14 17.32 26.71
N ASP A 72 -5.18 17.16 25.89
CA ASP A 72 -5.06 16.61 24.54
C ASP A 72 -4.03 17.39 23.71
N ARG A 73 -4.03 18.72 23.85
CA ARG A 73 -3.06 19.59 23.17
C ARG A 73 -1.64 19.41 23.70
N MET A 74 -1.47 19.26 25.01
CA MET A 74 -0.17 18.96 25.62
C MET A 74 0.35 17.59 25.20
N GLU A 75 -0.52 16.58 25.12
CA GLU A 75 -0.16 15.24 24.64
C GLU A 75 0.27 15.25 23.18
N ALA A 76 -0.48 15.91 22.30
CA ALA A 76 -0.08 16.09 20.90
C ALA A 76 1.32 16.74 20.79
N GLN A 77 1.61 17.75 21.62
CA GLN A 77 2.96 18.35 21.66
C GLN A 77 4.03 17.36 22.13
N ARG A 78 3.73 16.51 23.13
CA ARG A 78 4.65 15.47 23.61
C ARG A 78 4.92 14.43 22.53
N GLU A 79 3.90 14.02 21.76
CA GLU A 79 4.05 13.12 20.62
C GLU A 79 4.94 13.70 19.53
N VAL A 80 4.72 14.96 19.13
CA VAL A 80 5.58 15.64 18.15
C VAL A 80 7.03 15.67 18.63
N ARG A 81 7.26 16.03 19.91
CA ARG A 81 8.61 16.05 20.50
C ARG A 81 9.26 14.66 20.53
N LYS A 82 8.47 13.60 20.76
CA LYS A 82 8.93 12.21 20.69
C LYS A 82 9.44 11.88 19.29
N TYR A 83 8.68 12.20 18.24
CA TYR A 83 9.11 11.95 16.85
C TYR A 83 10.32 12.80 16.45
N LEU A 84 10.41 14.06 16.89
CA LEU A 84 11.59 14.89 16.65
C LEU A 84 12.85 14.32 17.30
N ARG A 85 12.72 13.74 18.50
CA ARG A 85 13.83 13.05 19.18
C ARG A 85 14.28 11.82 18.38
N ILE A 86 13.33 10.99 17.93
CA ILE A 86 13.63 9.81 17.08
C ILE A 86 14.32 10.27 15.79
N ALA A 87 13.83 11.34 15.15
CA ALA A 87 14.42 11.87 13.93
C ALA A 87 15.86 12.35 14.13
N LYS A 88 16.14 13.02 15.24
CA LYS A 88 17.47 13.57 15.53
C LYS A 88 18.48 12.50 15.95
N TYR A 89 18.09 11.56 16.81
CA TYR A 89 19.02 10.63 17.45
C TYR A 89 18.99 9.22 16.86
N GLU A 90 17.84 8.71 16.43
CA GLU A 90 17.70 7.33 15.95
C GLU A 90 17.85 7.21 14.43
N LEU A 91 17.25 8.09 13.64
CA LEU A 91 17.33 8.00 12.17
C LEU A 91 18.77 8.03 11.62
N PRO A 92 19.71 8.85 12.14
CA PRO A 92 21.09 8.81 11.65
C PRO A 92 21.79 7.47 11.88
N LYS A 93 21.40 6.71 12.93
CA LYS A 93 21.93 5.36 13.18
C LYS A 93 21.50 4.36 12.11
N LEU A 94 20.33 4.56 11.49
CA LEU A 94 19.86 3.71 10.38
C LEU A 94 20.75 3.80 9.14
N LYS A 95 21.55 4.87 9.01
CA LYS A 95 22.53 5.01 7.92
C LYS A 95 23.51 3.84 7.88
N ALA A 96 23.84 3.24 9.02
CA ALA A 96 24.73 2.08 9.10
C ALA A 96 24.17 0.83 8.39
N PHE A 97 22.86 0.73 8.21
CA PHE A 97 22.18 -0.43 7.59
C PHE A 97 21.74 -0.17 6.15
N VAL A 98 22.17 0.95 5.55
CA VAL A 98 21.83 1.29 4.16
C VAL A 98 22.57 0.36 3.20
N LYS A 99 21.80 -0.31 2.34
CA LYS A 99 22.32 -1.08 1.20
C LYS A 99 22.09 -0.27 -0.08
N PRO A 100 23.12 -0.01 -0.91
CA PRO A 100 22.92 0.70 -2.17
C PRO A 100 22.05 -0.12 -3.12
N PHE A 101 21.25 0.57 -3.94
CA PHE A 101 20.43 -0.08 -4.95
C PHE A 101 21.33 -0.72 -6.02
N GLN A 102 21.13 -2.02 -6.25
CA GLN A 102 21.74 -2.77 -7.35
C GLN A 102 20.66 -3.06 -8.38
N ALA A 103 20.88 -2.61 -9.62
CA ALA A 103 19.96 -2.87 -10.71
C ALA A 103 19.94 -4.38 -11.04
N PRO A 104 18.78 -4.93 -11.45
CA PRO A 104 18.68 -6.33 -11.80
C PRO A 104 19.50 -6.65 -13.06
N THR A 105 20.07 -7.85 -13.10
CA THR A 105 20.83 -8.36 -14.24
C THR A 105 19.91 -8.84 -15.37
N ASN A 106 20.43 -9.00 -16.59
CA ASN A 106 19.66 -9.51 -17.72
C ASN A 106 19.09 -10.92 -17.51
N THR A 107 19.66 -11.70 -16.59
CA THR A 107 19.17 -13.02 -16.19
C THR A 107 17.94 -12.96 -15.28
N GLN A 108 17.73 -11.84 -14.57
CA GLN A 108 16.62 -11.64 -13.64
C GLN A 108 15.40 -11.07 -14.37
N ILE A 109 14.77 -11.93 -15.18
CA ILE A 109 13.69 -11.56 -16.08
C ILE A 109 12.33 -11.43 -15.36
N LEU A 110 12.14 -12.19 -14.28
CA LEU A 110 10.85 -12.32 -13.61
C LEU A 110 10.61 -11.19 -12.61
N ARG A 111 9.46 -10.52 -12.72
CA ARG A 111 9.03 -9.50 -11.75
C ARG A 111 7.88 -10.03 -10.91
N PHE A 112 8.15 -10.29 -9.64
CA PHE A 112 7.13 -10.68 -8.67
C PHE A 112 6.64 -9.48 -7.84
N ARG A 113 5.32 -9.44 -7.62
CA ARG A 113 4.66 -8.50 -6.72
C ARG A 113 3.90 -9.27 -5.66
N THR A 114 4.09 -8.84 -4.42
CA THR A 114 3.37 -9.35 -3.24
C THR A 114 2.78 -8.17 -2.48
N THR A 115 1.72 -8.42 -1.71
CA THR A 115 1.05 -7.40 -0.91
C THR A 115 1.07 -7.81 0.55
N THR A 116 1.51 -6.94 1.45
CA THR A 116 1.57 -7.20 2.89
C THR A 116 0.72 -6.17 3.63
N TYR A 117 -0.16 -6.65 4.51
CA TYR A 117 -1.00 -5.81 5.35
C TYR A 117 -0.41 -5.78 6.75
N LEU A 118 0.13 -4.62 7.15
CA LEU A 118 0.80 -4.43 8.43
C LEU A 118 -0.24 -4.31 9.55
N GLY A 119 -0.12 -5.13 10.59
CA GLY A 119 -1.06 -5.16 11.71
C GLY A 119 -2.24 -6.13 11.55
N GLU A 120 -2.50 -6.58 10.32
CA GLU A 120 -3.51 -7.62 10.03
C GLU A 120 -2.82 -8.94 9.69
N MET A 121 -2.80 -9.87 10.66
CA MET A 121 -2.11 -11.15 10.47
C MET A 121 -2.75 -12.01 9.37
N ASN A 122 -4.08 -11.97 9.24
CA ASN A 122 -4.84 -12.88 8.37
C ASN A 122 -5.72 -12.13 7.36
N HIS A 123 -5.14 -11.28 6.50
CA HIS A 123 -5.91 -10.73 5.38
C HIS A 123 -6.00 -11.76 4.23
N PRO A 124 -7.20 -12.11 3.72
CA PRO A 124 -7.38 -13.04 2.61
C PRO A 124 -6.60 -12.72 1.32
N ALA A 125 -6.28 -11.45 1.05
CA ALA A 125 -5.49 -11.04 -0.13
C ALA A 125 -3.97 -11.06 0.10
N GLY A 126 -3.51 -11.30 1.34
CA GLY A 126 -2.10 -11.40 1.72
C GLY A 126 -1.30 -12.51 1.01
N PRO A 127 -1.85 -13.73 0.77
CA PRO A 127 -1.10 -14.80 0.14
C PRO A 127 -0.96 -14.67 -1.38
N LYS A 128 -1.73 -13.78 -2.01
CA LYS A 128 -1.71 -13.55 -3.46
C LYS A 128 -0.33 -13.13 -3.95
N VAL A 129 0.14 -13.80 -5.00
CA VAL A 129 1.37 -13.45 -5.73
C VAL A 129 1.03 -13.13 -7.16
N VAL A 130 1.65 -12.08 -7.70
CA VAL A 130 1.52 -11.70 -9.12
C VAL A 130 2.89 -11.78 -9.76
N MET A 131 3.01 -12.51 -10.86
CA MET A 131 4.19 -12.59 -11.69
C MET A 131 3.96 -11.83 -13.00
N THR A 132 4.94 -11.02 -13.38
CA THR A 132 4.97 -10.30 -14.66
C THR A 132 6.27 -10.62 -15.37
N VAL A 133 6.18 -10.89 -16.67
CA VAL A 133 7.30 -11.32 -17.51
C VAL A 133 7.17 -10.68 -18.88
N ASP A 134 8.27 -10.15 -19.42
CA ASP A 134 8.29 -9.58 -20.76
C ASP A 134 8.52 -10.71 -21.77
N THR A 135 7.77 -10.73 -22.87
CA THR A 135 7.85 -11.83 -23.85
C THR A 135 9.17 -11.82 -24.61
N LYS A 136 9.76 -10.64 -24.81
CA LYS A 136 11.03 -10.45 -25.53
C LYS A 136 12.25 -10.94 -24.75
N SER A 137 12.17 -10.96 -23.42
CA SER A 137 13.26 -11.43 -22.56
C SER A 137 13.29 -12.95 -22.41
N LEU A 138 12.26 -13.66 -22.87
CA LEU A 138 12.23 -15.11 -22.83
C LEU A 138 13.14 -15.69 -23.93
N PRO A 139 13.92 -16.75 -23.64
CA PRO A 139 14.78 -17.41 -24.61
C PRO A 139 13.98 -18.35 -25.52
N LEU A 140 13.08 -17.80 -26.34
CA LEU A 140 12.22 -18.52 -27.28
C LEU A 140 12.45 -18.05 -28.71
N THR A 141 12.35 -18.96 -29.68
CA THR A 141 12.33 -18.61 -31.10
C THR A 141 10.99 -17.98 -31.49
N ASN A 142 10.88 -17.32 -32.66
CA ASN A 142 9.63 -16.67 -33.07
C ASN A 142 8.44 -17.64 -33.19
N ALA A 143 8.68 -18.86 -33.67
CA ALA A 143 7.65 -19.90 -33.79
C ALA A 143 7.21 -20.42 -32.40
N GLU A 144 8.17 -20.66 -31.50
CA GLU A 144 7.89 -21.04 -30.11
C GLU A 144 7.15 -19.92 -29.36
N LEU A 145 7.55 -18.66 -29.57
CA LEU A 145 6.92 -17.49 -28.97
C LEU A 145 5.46 -17.39 -29.44
N HIS A 146 5.20 -17.59 -30.74
CA HIS A 146 3.84 -17.58 -31.27
C HIS A 146 2.96 -18.62 -30.55
N LYS A 147 3.44 -19.88 -30.47
CA LYS A 147 2.75 -20.95 -29.73
C LYS A 147 2.57 -20.61 -28.25
N PHE A 148 3.61 -20.07 -27.61
CA PHE A 148 3.55 -19.64 -26.22
C PHE A 148 2.48 -18.58 -25.97
N LEU A 149 2.35 -17.58 -26.85
CA LEU A 149 1.32 -16.55 -26.75
C LEU A 149 -0.09 -17.13 -26.86
N LEU A 150 -0.30 -18.11 -27.76
CA LEU A 150 -1.56 -18.82 -27.89
C LEU A 150 -1.93 -19.59 -26.61
N LEU A 151 -0.97 -20.29 -25.99
CA LEU A 151 -1.18 -21.01 -24.72
C LEU A 151 -1.50 -20.06 -23.55
N VAL A 152 -0.88 -18.89 -23.53
CA VAL A 152 -1.06 -17.89 -22.47
C VAL A 152 -2.44 -17.24 -22.55
N GLY A 153 -2.92 -16.96 -23.76
CA GLY A 153 -4.23 -16.40 -24.05
C GLY A 153 -4.42 -14.98 -23.49
N SER A 154 -5.50 -14.78 -22.73
CA SER A 154 -5.91 -13.45 -22.22
C SER A 154 -4.95 -12.81 -21.21
N ARG A 155 -3.96 -13.55 -20.71
CA ARG A 155 -2.95 -13.08 -19.77
C ARG A 155 -1.86 -12.24 -20.45
N TYR A 156 -1.76 -12.31 -21.78
CA TYR A 156 -0.84 -11.52 -22.58
C TYR A 156 -1.39 -10.11 -22.86
N ASN A 157 -0.55 -9.10 -22.65
CA ASN A 157 -0.84 -7.72 -23.02
C ASN A 157 -0.05 -7.34 -24.30
N PRO A 158 -0.72 -7.15 -25.44
CA PRO A 158 -0.07 -6.83 -26.72
C PRO A 158 0.52 -5.42 -26.79
N VAL A 159 0.12 -4.50 -25.91
CA VAL A 159 0.65 -3.12 -25.94
C VAL A 159 2.02 -3.04 -25.31
N ASN A 160 2.21 -3.70 -24.17
CA ASN A 160 3.49 -3.69 -23.46
C ASN A 160 4.37 -4.90 -23.83
N ASN A 161 3.82 -5.92 -24.49
CA ASN A 161 4.44 -7.23 -24.70
C ASN A 161 4.80 -7.92 -23.38
N GLU A 162 3.91 -7.80 -22.38
CA GLU A 162 4.09 -8.37 -21.04
C GLU A 162 3.02 -9.43 -20.79
N ILE A 163 3.39 -10.49 -20.08
CA ILE A 163 2.47 -11.50 -19.57
C ILE A 163 2.32 -11.28 -18.08
N LYS A 164 1.06 -11.25 -17.62
CA LYS A 164 0.74 -11.08 -16.21
C LYS A 164 -0.15 -12.21 -15.73
N MET A 165 0.33 -12.94 -14.73
CA MET A 165 -0.42 -14.03 -14.11
C MET A 165 -0.32 -13.95 -12.59
N SER A 166 -1.36 -14.38 -11.90
CA SER A 166 -1.42 -14.35 -10.43
C SER A 166 -1.92 -15.66 -9.87
N CYS A 167 -1.47 -16.00 -8.67
CA CYS A 167 -1.93 -17.16 -7.93
C CYS A 167 -2.31 -16.76 -6.51
N GLU A 168 -3.45 -17.29 -6.06
CA GLU A 168 -4.05 -17.11 -4.74
C GLU A 168 -4.71 -18.43 -4.29
N LYS A 169 -4.19 -19.57 -4.78
CA LYS A 169 -4.77 -20.90 -4.54
C LYS A 169 -4.42 -21.43 -3.17
N PHE A 170 -3.21 -21.11 -2.70
CA PHE A 170 -2.66 -21.62 -1.46
C PHE A 170 -2.63 -20.53 -0.39
N GLN A 171 -2.74 -20.95 0.87
CA GLN A 171 -2.63 -20.07 2.02
C GLN A 171 -1.20 -19.54 2.18
N ASP A 172 -0.20 -20.35 1.83
CA ASP A 172 1.19 -19.93 1.90
C ASP A 172 1.63 -19.22 0.62
N ARG A 173 2.22 -18.05 0.81
CA ARG A 173 2.77 -17.26 -0.30
C ARG A 173 3.86 -18.00 -1.05
N SER A 174 4.72 -18.73 -0.34
CA SER A 174 5.81 -19.53 -0.93
C SER A 174 5.28 -20.60 -1.89
N GLN A 175 4.16 -21.23 -1.55
CA GLN A 175 3.48 -22.21 -2.41
C GLN A 175 2.93 -21.53 -3.67
N ASN A 176 2.31 -20.34 -3.53
CA ASN A 176 1.84 -19.56 -4.68
C ASN A 176 3.00 -19.12 -5.61
N PHE A 177 4.16 -18.75 -5.05
CA PHE A 177 5.38 -18.47 -5.83
C PHE A 177 5.84 -19.69 -6.62
N LYS A 178 5.98 -20.84 -5.95
CA LYS A 178 6.44 -22.07 -6.58
C LYS A 178 5.50 -22.51 -7.69
N TRP A 179 4.19 -22.46 -7.43
CA TRP A 179 3.19 -22.79 -8.44
C TRP A 179 3.30 -21.90 -9.68
N LEU A 180 3.50 -20.59 -9.51
CA LEU A 180 3.70 -19.68 -10.64
C LEU A 180 4.96 -20.02 -11.45
N SER A 181 6.08 -20.30 -10.78
CA SER A 181 7.32 -20.75 -11.43
C SER A 181 7.07 -22.02 -12.25
N ASP A 182 6.49 -23.05 -11.62
CA ASP A 182 6.26 -24.34 -12.26
C ASP A 182 5.29 -24.21 -13.44
N THR A 183 4.29 -23.33 -13.35
CA THR A 183 3.38 -23.06 -14.48
C THR A 183 4.07 -22.37 -15.64
N LEU A 184 4.99 -21.45 -15.38
CA LEU A 184 5.77 -20.79 -16.43
C LEU A 184 6.70 -21.80 -17.11
N ASP A 185 7.39 -22.63 -16.33
CA ASP A 185 8.26 -23.68 -16.88
C ASP A 185 7.47 -24.66 -17.75
N LYS A 186 6.27 -25.07 -17.31
CA LYS A 186 5.35 -25.88 -18.13
C LYS A 186 4.97 -25.18 -19.43
N LEU A 187 4.62 -23.90 -19.39
CA LEU A 187 4.25 -23.15 -20.59
C LEU A 187 5.44 -23.03 -21.57
N ILE A 188 6.65 -22.80 -21.08
CA ILE A 188 7.86 -22.77 -21.90
C ILE A 188 8.13 -24.15 -22.52
N ASN A 189 7.99 -25.22 -21.75
CA ASN A 189 8.19 -26.58 -22.24
C ASN A 189 7.16 -26.96 -23.31
N GLU A 190 5.88 -26.61 -23.13
CA GLU A 190 4.84 -26.84 -24.14
C GLU A 190 5.02 -25.97 -25.39
N ALA A 191 5.56 -24.76 -25.25
CA ALA A 191 5.89 -23.90 -26.38
C ALA A 191 7.02 -24.45 -27.25
N LYS A 192 7.98 -25.14 -26.64
CA LYS A 192 9.12 -25.78 -27.33
C LYS A 192 8.77 -27.09 -28.03
N LYS A 193 7.73 -27.79 -27.58
CA LYS A 193 7.22 -28.99 -28.28
C LYS A 193 6.57 -28.54 -29.57
N GLU A 194 6.96 -29.08 -30.72
CA GLU A 194 6.27 -28.91 -32.02
C GLU A 194 5.71 -27.50 -32.27
N PRO A 195 6.57 -26.49 -32.47
CA PRO A 195 6.14 -25.10 -32.62
C PRO A 195 5.36 -24.84 -33.92
N GLU A 196 5.65 -25.61 -34.98
CA GLU A 196 5.05 -25.40 -36.31
C GLU A 196 3.59 -25.86 -36.43
N SER A 197 3.15 -26.75 -35.53
CA SER A 197 1.78 -27.30 -35.54
C SER A 197 0.69 -26.22 -35.42
N VAL A 198 1.01 -25.09 -34.79
CA VAL A 198 0.05 -24.01 -34.47
C VAL A 198 0.35 -22.73 -35.27
N SER A 199 1.07 -22.86 -36.39
CA SER A 199 1.41 -21.74 -37.26
C SER A 199 0.20 -21.13 -37.99
N ASP A 200 -0.83 -21.93 -38.26
CA ASP A 200 -2.04 -21.51 -38.98
C ASP A 200 -3.04 -20.73 -38.09
N VAL A 201 -2.91 -20.83 -36.76
CA VAL A 201 -3.86 -20.18 -35.84
C VAL A 201 -3.42 -18.74 -35.55
N PRO A 202 -4.22 -17.72 -35.88
CA PRO A 202 -3.87 -16.33 -35.59
C PRO A 202 -3.96 -16.04 -34.08
N LEU A 203 -3.12 -15.11 -33.62
CA LEU A 203 -3.15 -14.65 -32.23
C LEU A 203 -4.44 -13.89 -31.91
N ASP A 204 -5.20 -14.38 -30.92
CA ASP A 204 -6.41 -13.70 -30.44
C ASP A 204 -6.04 -12.50 -29.55
N LEU A 205 -6.45 -11.30 -29.99
CA LEU A 205 -6.24 -10.03 -29.29
C LEU A 205 -7.54 -9.38 -28.81
N ARG A 206 -8.68 -10.08 -28.89
CA ARG A 206 -10.00 -9.53 -28.55
C ARG A 206 -10.10 -9.08 -27.10
N HIS A 207 -9.45 -9.78 -26.16
CA HIS A 207 -9.41 -9.38 -24.74
C HIS A 207 -8.70 -8.04 -24.53
N ALA A 208 -7.75 -7.69 -25.39
CA ALA A 208 -6.97 -6.47 -25.31
C ALA A 208 -7.51 -5.32 -26.17
N ALA A 209 -8.64 -5.51 -26.87
CA ALA A 209 -9.20 -4.53 -27.80
C ALA A 209 -9.41 -3.13 -27.17
N LYS A 210 -9.77 -3.07 -25.88
CA LYS A 210 -9.91 -1.79 -25.15
C LYS A 210 -8.57 -1.09 -24.92
N ILE A 211 -7.49 -1.87 -24.71
CA ILE A 211 -6.16 -1.39 -24.37
C ILE A 211 -5.43 -0.90 -25.64
N ILE A 212 -5.68 -1.54 -26.78
CA ILE A 212 -5.06 -1.23 -28.08
C ILE A 212 -5.53 0.11 -28.66
N LYS A 213 -6.66 0.66 -28.19
CA LYS A 213 -7.22 1.91 -28.72
C LYS A 213 -6.18 3.03 -28.72
N PRO A 214 -5.97 3.71 -29.86
CA PRO A 214 -4.98 4.77 -29.95
C PRO A 214 -5.35 5.89 -28.97
N LYS A 215 -4.39 6.31 -28.17
CA LYS A 215 -4.56 7.48 -27.31
C LYS A 215 -4.54 8.73 -28.18
N VAL A 216 -5.66 9.45 -28.22
CA VAL A 216 -5.74 10.76 -28.86
C VAL A 216 -4.72 11.68 -28.19
N ARG A 217 -3.84 12.29 -28.98
CA ARG A 217 -2.87 13.27 -28.49
C ARG A 217 -3.24 14.63 -29.06
N PHE A 218 -2.81 15.67 -28.35
CA PHE A 218 -2.93 17.03 -28.86
C PHE A 218 -2.19 17.17 -30.20
N PRO A 219 -2.86 17.64 -31.26
CA PRO A 219 -2.21 17.85 -32.55
C PRO A 219 -1.05 18.84 -32.42
N LYS A 220 0.14 18.44 -32.89
CA LYS A 220 1.35 19.29 -32.82
C LYS A 220 1.18 20.60 -33.59
N GLU A 221 0.41 20.56 -34.67
CA GLU A 221 0.04 21.69 -35.53
C GLU A 221 -0.74 22.79 -34.79
N TRP A 222 -1.40 22.48 -33.68
CA TRP A 222 -2.09 23.47 -32.85
C TRP A 222 -1.20 24.10 -31.80
N ASN A 223 0.07 23.67 -31.70
CA ASN A 223 1.03 24.36 -30.87
C ASN A 223 1.25 25.76 -31.43
N ARG A 224 0.92 26.78 -30.64
CA ARG A 224 1.22 28.18 -30.93
C ARG A 224 2.40 28.61 -30.05
N PRO A 225 3.65 28.23 -30.38
CA PRO A 225 4.78 28.72 -29.61
C PRO A 225 4.86 30.24 -29.78
N VAL A 226 4.95 30.97 -28.68
CA VAL A 226 5.35 32.38 -28.72
C VAL A 226 6.75 32.40 -29.34
N ALA A 227 6.98 33.25 -30.35
CA ALA A 227 8.31 33.42 -30.93
C ALA A 227 9.29 33.65 -29.78
N ALA A 228 10.27 32.75 -29.61
CA ALA A 228 11.28 32.90 -28.58
C ALA A 228 11.92 34.27 -28.79
N ASN A 229 11.77 35.18 -27.81
CA ASN A 229 12.42 36.47 -27.83
C ASN A 229 13.91 36.20 -28.07
N LYS A 230 14.39 36.52 -29.27
CA LYS A 230 15.82 36.48 -29.59
C LYS A 230 16.45 37.54 -28.69
N THR A 231 16.99 37.12 -27.55
CA THR A 231 17.84 37.98 -26.73
C THR A 231 19.00 38.43 -27.60
N ALA A 232 19.02 39.74 -27.87
CA ALA A 232 20.06 40.43 -28.61
C ALA A 232 21.42 40.31 -27.92
#